data_AF-A0A377ZY37-F1
#
_entry.id   AF-A0A377ZY37-F1
#
_cell.length_a   1.000
_cell.length_b   1.000
_cell.length_c   1.000
_cell.angle_alpha   90.00
_cell.angle_beta   90.00
_cell.angle_gamma   90.00
#
_symmetry.space_group_name_H-M   'P 1'
#
loop_
_entity.id
_entity.type
_entity.pdbx_description
1 polymer ?
#
loop_
_entity_poly.entity_id
_entity_poly.type
_entity_poly.pdbx_seq_one_letter_code
_entity_poly.pdbx_strand_id
1 'polypeptide(L)'
;MSGLKIVVIGGGSSYTPELIEGLLNRYHEMPVASLWLVDIEEGKEKVEIIAGLARRMIAKAGLTIEVVATLDRESALRDADFVCSQFRAGCLDARISDERISLKYGLIGQETNGLGGFANACRTIPIALEIAADMERLCPDAWLLNFTNPSGMVTEAILRHSRIKAVGLCNVPVIMQKGITTLLQCADEKEW
;
A
#
# COMPACT_ATOMS: atom_id res chain seq x y z
N MET A 1 -15.80 -21.91 -1.05
CA MET A 1 -15.16 -21.00 -2.02
C MET A 1 -13.70 -20.90 -1.60
N SER A 2 -12.75 -20.93 -2.54
CA SER A 2 -11.35 -20.58 -2.22
C SER A 2 -11.34 -19.12 -1.76
N GLY A 3 -10.81 -18.84 -0.57
CA GLY A 3 -10.75 -17.47 -0.06
C GLY A 3 -9.76 -16.61 -0.85
N LEU A 4 -9.81 -15.30 -0.62
CA LEU A 4 -9.07 -14.31 -1.40
C LEU A 4 -7.56 -14.33 -1.09
N LYS A 5 -6.74 -14.18 -2.13
CA LYS A 5 -5.30 -13.94 -2.02
C LYS A 5 -5.00 -12.45 -2.15
N ILE A 6 -4.43 -11.87 -1.10
CA ILE A 6 -4.04 -10.46 -1.05
C ILE A 6 -2.52 -10.36 -1.01
N VAL A 7 -1.95 -9.56 -1.90
CA VAL A 7 -0.51 -9.25 -1.93
C VAL A 7 -0.29 -7.82 -1.47
N VAL A 8 0.68 -7.58 -0.59
CA VAL A 8 1.06 -6.26 -0.10
C VAL A 8 2.51 -5.98 -0.50
N ILE A 9 2.71 -5.08 -1.46
CA ILE A 9 4.04 -4.63 -1.89
C ILE A 9 4.47 -3.45 -1.01
N GLY A 10 5.62 -3.60 -0.36
CA GLY A 10 6.00 -2.78 0.79
C GLY A 10 5.45 -3.33 2.10
N GLY A 11 5.46 -4.66 2.26
CA GLY A 11 4.92 -5.37 3.42
C GLY A 11 5.59 -4.99 4.74
N GLY A 12 6.86 -4.57 4.73
CA GLY A 12 7.60 -4.08 5.90
C GLY A 12 7.24 -2.65 6.34
N SER A 13 6.18 -2.07 5.81
CA SER A 13 5.65 -0.78 6.27
C SER A 13 5.15 -0.85 7.71
N SER A 14 5.32 0.25 8.45
CA SER A 14 4.73 0.41 9.79
C SER A 14 3.20 0.46 9.78
N TYR A 15 2.58 0.69 8.61
CA TYR A 15 1.12 0.75 8.45
C TYR A 15 0.48 -0.59 8.11
N THR A 16 1.27 -1.62 7.76
CA THR A 16 0.73 -2.96 7.46
C THR A 16 -0.13 -3.55 8.59
N PRO A 17 0.16 -3.35 9.89
CA PRO A 17 -0.71 -3.83 10.96
C PRO A 17 -2.12 -3.23 10.92
N GLU A 18 -2.26 -1.95 10.55
CA GLU A 18 -3.57 -1.28 10.40
C GLU A 18 -4.38 -1.91 9.25
N LEU A 19 -3.72 -2.19 8.12
CA LEU A 19 -4.33 -2.92 7.01
C LEU A 19 -4.84 -4.30 7.48
N ILE A 20 -3.99 -5.07 8.18
CA ILE A 20 -4.35 -6.39 8.69
C ILE A 20 -5.53 -6.31 9.66
N GLU A 21 -5.52 -5.37 10.60
CA GLU A 21 -6.65 -5.16 11.51
C GLU A 21 -7.95 -4.87 10.75
N GLY A 22 -7.90 -4.01 9.73
CA GLY A 22 -9.03 -3.75 8.86
C GLY A 22 -9.58 -4.99 8.15
N LEU A 23 -8.69 -5.86 7.65
CA LEU A 23 -9.05 -7.15 7.02
C LEU A 23 -9.69 -8.11 8.02
N LEU A 24 -9.15 -8.22 9.24
CA LEU A 24 -9.68 -9.12 10.27
C LEU A 24 -11.08 -8.69 10.71
N ASN A 25 -11.30 -7.38 10.90
CA ASN A 25 -12.60 -6.83 11.28
C ASN A 25 -13.68 -7.07 10.21
N ARG A 26 -13.29 -7.15 8.93
CA ARG A 26 -14.19 -7.34 7.78
C ARG A 26 -14.12 -8.74 7.16
N TYR A 27 -13.55 -9.71 7.87
CA TYR A 27 -13.33 -11.06 7.35
C TYR A 27 -14.62 -11.74 6.82
N HIS A 28 -15.75 -11.46 7.45
CA HIS A 28 -17.06 -12.01 7.09
C HIS A 28 -17.59 -11.50 5.73
N GLU A 29 -17.19 -10.30 5.32
CA GLU A 29 -17.50 -9.71 4.01
C GLU A 29 -16.44 -10.08 2.98
N MET A 30 -15.18 -10.17 3.42
CA MET A 30 -14.02 -10.40 2.58
C MET A 30 -13.18 -11.57 3.13
N PRO A 31 -13.53 -12.83 2.79
CA PRO A 31 -12.89 -14.02 3.35
C PRO A 31 -11.49 -14.23 2.75
N VAL A 32 -10.49 -13.58 3.35
CA VAL A 32 -9.08 -13.70 2.94
C VAL A 32 -8.53 -15.08 3.32
N ALA A 33 -7.98 -15.82 2.35
CA ALA A 33 -7.30 -17.08 2.60
C ALA A 33 -5.79 -16.90 2.83
N SER A 34 -5.15 -15.98 2.11
CA SER A 34 -3.70 -15.77 2.21
C SER A 34 -3.32 -14.30 2.06
N LEU A 35 -2.32 -13.90 2.84
CA LEU A 35 -1.69 -12.59 2.84
C LEU A 35 -0.21 -12.75 2.51
N TRP A 36 0.19 -12.19 1.38
CA TRP A 36 1.56 -12.21 0.88
C TRP A 36 2.20 -10.84 1.07
N LEU A 37 3.18 -10.76 1.96
CA LEU A 37 3.91 -9.55 2.28
C LEU A 37 5.22 -9.55 1.49
N VAL A 38 5.33 -8.62 0.55
CA VAL A 38 6.49 -8.49 -0.36
C VAL A 38 7.31 -7.28 0.02
N ASP A 39 8.62 -7.44 0.10
CA ASP A 39 9.56 -6.34 0.29
C ASP A 39 10.85 -6.56 -0.51
N ILE A 40 11.79 -5.63 -0.43
CA ILE A 40 13.14 -5.74 -1.02
C ILE A 40 14.15 -6.24 0.02
N GLU A 41 15.37 -6.60 -0.39
CA GLU A 41 16.39 -7.15 0.51
C GLU A 41 16.66 -6.21 1.70
N GLU A 42 16.72 -4.90 1.47
CA GLU A 42 16.90 -3.87 2.50
C GLU A 42 15.72 -3.80 3.49
N GLY A 43 14.54 -4.26 3.08
CA GLY A 43 13.32 -4.32 3.89
C GLY A 43 13.07 -5.69 4.53
N LYS A 44 13.92 -6.70 4.29
CA LYS A 44 13.71 -8.09 4.70
C LYS A 44 13.43 -8.25 6.20
N GLU A 45 14.25 -7.62 7.05
CA GLU A 45 14.04 -7.68 8.50
C GLU A 45 12.70 -7.07 8.90
N LYS A 46 12.32 -5.96 8.27
CA LYS A 46 11.06 -5.26 8.56
C LYS A 46 9.86 -6.11 8.18
N VAL A 47 9.87 -6.72 6.99
CA VAL A 47 8.73 -7.55 6.54
C VAL A 47 8.57 -8.81 7.38
N GLU A 48 9.67 -9.43 7.85
CA GLU A 48 9.60 -10.57 8.76
C GLU A 48 9.02 -10.20 10.13
N ILE A 49 9.40 -9.04 10.67
CA ILE A 49 8.82 -8.51 11.92
C ILE A 49 7.31 -8.32 11.75
N ILE A 50 6.89 -7.69 10.65
CA ILE A 50 5.48 -7.46 10.35
C ILE A 50 4.73 -8.77 10.15
N ALA A 51 5.30 -9.75 9.44
CA ALA A 51 4.69 -11.06 9.24
C ALA A 51 4.51 -11.81 10.57
N GLY A 52 5.49 -11.72 11.47
CA GLY A 52 5.38 -12.26 12.83
C GLY A 52 4.24 -11.62 13.62
N LEU A 53 4.07 -10.29 13.52
CA LEU A 53 2.94 -9.59 14.15
C LEU A 53 1.59 -9.99 13.52
N ALA A 54 1.52 -10.04 12.19
CA ALA A 54 0.33 -10.45 11.45
C ALA A 54 -0.20 -11.81 11.92
N ARG A 55 0.69 -12.82 12.01
CA ARG A 55 0.36 -14.17 12.49
C ARG A 55 -0.24 -14.14 13.91
N ARG A 56 0.30 -13.31 14.81
CA ARG A 56 -0.24 -13.15 16.17
C ARG A 56 -1.61 -12.49 16.18
N MET A 57 -1.83 -11.47 15.34
CA MET A 57 -3.13 -10.81 15.21
C MET A 57 -4.21 -11.77 14.67
N ILE A 58 -3.88 -12.53 13.62
CA ILE A 58 -4.76 -13.56 13.04
C ILE A 58 -5.12 -14.64 14.07
N ALA A 59 -4.12 -15.16 14.79
CA ALA A 59 -4.34 -16.17 15.82
C ALA A 59 -5.24 -15.63 16.96
N LYS A 60 -5.03 -14.37 17.39
CA LYS A 60 -5.86 -13.72 18.40
C LYS A 60 -7.31 -13.54 17.93
N ALA A 61 -7.53 -13.31 16.64
CA ALA A 61 -8.86 -13.21 16.04
C ALA A 61 -9.55 -14.58 15.84
N GLY A 62 -8.87 -15.70 16.11
CA GLY A 62 -9.41 -17.04 15.91
C GLY A 62 -9.57 -17.43 14.44
N LEU A 63 -8.86 -16.75 13.53
CA LEU A 63 -8.92 -16.98 12.09
C LEU A 63 -7.73 -17.82 11.61
N THR A 64 -7.89 -18.45 10.44
CA THR A 64 -6.82 -19.21 9.78
C THR A 64 -6.56 -18.58 8.41
N ILE A 65 -5.63 -17.62 8.39
CA ILE A 65 -5.16 -16.93 7.18
C ILE A 65 -3.68 -17.24 7.04
N GLU A 66 -3.27 -17.73 5.87
CA GLU A 66 -1.86 -17.95 5.57
C GLU A 66 -1.11 -16.62 5.47
N VAL A 67 0.07 -16.51 6.09
CA VAL A 67 0.93 -15.32 5.98
C VAL A 67 2.30 -15.71 5.46
N VAL A 68 2.62 -15.22 4.26
CA VAL A 68 3.90 -15.44 3.59
C VAL A 68 4.66 -14.12 3.51
N ALA A 69 5.88 -14.09 4.03
CA ALA A 69 6.83 -13.01 3.77
C ALA A 69 7.79 -13.47 2.66
N THR A 70 8.03 -12.63 1.67
CA THR A 70 8.90 -12.98 0.54
C THR A 70 9.56 -11.74 -0.06
N LEU A 71 10.67 -11.96 -0.75
CA LEU A 71 11.32 -10.97 -1.60
C LEU A 71 11.06 -11.23 -3.08
N ASP A 72 10.50 -12.42 -3.40
CA ASP A 72 10.09 -12.79 -4.75
C ASP A 72 8.67 -12.29 -5.02
N ARG A 73 8.59 -11.14 -5.69
CA ARG A 73 7.34 -10.52 -6.10
C ARG A 73 6.56 -11.37 -7.12
N GLU A 74 7.23 -12.07 -8.03
CA GLU A 74 6.52 -12.84 -9.07
C GLU A 74 5.74 -14.01 -8.46
N SER A 75 6.36 -14.75 -7.54
CA SER A 75 5.67 -15.82 -6.81
C SER A 75 4.49 -15.30 -5.99
N ALA A 76 4.64 -14.11 -5.40
CA ALA A 76 3.55 -13.47 -4.65
C ALA A 76 2.38 -13.07 -5.56
N LEU A 77 2.64 -12.46 -6.71
CA LEU A 77 1.61 -11.93 -7.60
C LEU A 77 0.78 -12.99 -8.32
N ARG A 78 1.33 -14.17 -8.57
CA ARG A 78 0.63 -15.25 -9.28
C ARG A 78 -0.73 -15.56 -8.63
N ASP A 79 -1.80 -15.50 -9.41
CA ASP A 79 -3.18 -15.78 -8.97
C ASP A 79 -3.67 -14.89 -7.81
N ALA A 80 -3.12 -13.69 -7.63
CA ALA A 80 -3.62 -12.73 -6.65
C ALA A 80 -5.00 -12.17 -7.06
N ASP A 81 -5.87 -11.92 -6.08
CA ASP A 81 -7.16 -11.25 -6.30
C ASP A 81 -7.02 -9.73 -6.09
N PHE A 82 -6.19 -9.34 -5.11
CA PHE A 82 -5.91 -7.94 -4.79
C PHE A 82 -4.42 -7.73 -4.55
N VAL A 83 -3.91 -6.60 -5.02
CA VAL A 83 -2.55 -6.13 -4.78
C VAL A 83 -2.62 -4.75 -4.14
N CYS A 84 -2.09 -4.60 -2.94
CA CYS A 84 -1.94 -3.31 -2.27
C CYS A 84 -0.51 -2.82 -2.45
N SER A 85 -0.31 -1.62 -2.97
CA SER A 85 1.02 -0.97 -3.01
C SER A 85 1.13 0.09 -1.92
N GLN A 86 2.15 -0.03 -1.08
CA GLN A 86 2.45 0.90 0.01
C GLN A 86 3.97 1.04 0.24
N PHE A 87 4.76 0.87 -0.82
CA PHE A 87 6.22 0.95 -0.77
C PHE A 87 6.72 2.41 -0.82
N ARG A 88 8.00 2.61 -0.54
CA ARG A 88 8.67 3.92 -0.61
C ARG A 88 9.95 3.83 -1.42
N ALA A 89 9.93 4.34 -2.65
CA ALA A 89 11.09 4.36 -3.53
C ALA A 89 12.22 5.24 -2.95
N GLY A 90 13.37 4.62 -2.66
CA GLY A 90 14.52 5.28 -2.03
C GLY A 90 14.40 5.46 -0.51
N CYS A 91 13.43 4.80 0.13
CA CYS A 91 13.27 4.78 1.59
C CYS A 91 13.19 6.19 2.20
N LEU A 92 13.49 6.31 3.51
CA LEU A 92 13.45 7.59 4.20
C LEU A 92 14.57 8.54 3.78
N ASP A 93 15.72 8.01 3.37
CA ASP A 93 16.86 8.83 2.95
C ASP A 93 16.54 9.65 1.70
N ALA A 94 15.85 9.07 0.72
CA ALA A 94 15.41 9.82 -0.45
C ALA A 94 14.38 10.90 -0.09
N ARG A 95 13.44 10.60 0.83
CA ARG A 95 12.48 11.61 1.32
C ARG A 95 13.20 12.77 2.02
N ILE A 96 14.17 12.48 2.89
CA ILE A 96 14.97 13.50 3.57
C ILE A 96 15.70 14.37 2.53
N SER A 97 16.24 13.75 1.48
CA SER A 97 16.88 14.45 0.38
C SER A 97 15.91 15.37 -0.37
N ASP A 98 14.74 14.86 -0.76
CA ASP A 98 13.69 15.61 -1.46
C ASP A 98 13.29 16.89 -0.70
N GLU A 99 13.05 16.76 0.61
CA GLU A 99 12.64 17.86 1.46
C GLU A 99 13.79 18.87 1.65
N ARG A 100 15.01 18.40 1.97
CA ARG A 100 16.17 19.28 2.22
C ARG A 100 16.66 20.01 0.99
N ILE A 101 16.69 19.35 -0.17
CA ILE A 101 17.10 19.99 -1.43
C ILE A 101 16.12 21.09 -1.78
N SER A 102 14.81 20.84 -1.67
CA SER A 102 13.79 21.85 -1.94
C SER A 102 13.99 23.10 -1.05
N LEU A 103 14.21 22.89 0.25
CA LEU A 103 14.47 23.97 1.20
C LEU A 103 15.75 24.76 0.90
N LYS A 104 16.82 24.09 0.42
CA LYS A 104 18.07 24.76 0.03
C LYS A 104 17.86 25.82 -1.06
N TYR A 105 16.87 25.63 -1.93
CA TYR A 105 16.52 26.56 -3.00
C TYR A 105 15.37 27.52 -2.65
N GLY A 106 14.98 27.61 -1.37
CA GLY A 106 13.89 28.47 -0.93
C GLY A 106 12.50 27.99 -1.36
N LEU A 107 12.37 26.71 -1.72
CA LEU A 107 11.10 26.09 -2.10
C LEU A 107 10.56 25.22 -0.95
N ILE A 108 9.27 24.87 -1.01
CA ILE A 108 8.65 23.98 -0.04
C ILE A 108 9.25 22.58 -0.16
N GLY A 109 9.77 22.05 0.95
CA GLY A 109 10.17 20.64 1.08
C GLY A 109 9.01 19.80 1.59
N GLN A 110 8.40 19.01 0.72
CA GLN A 110 7.28 18.14 1.07
C GLN A 110 7.24 16.90 0.15
N GLU A 111 6.79 15.77 0.70
CA GLU A 111 6.85 14.43 0.09
C GLU A 111 6.08 14.25 -1.24
N THR A 112 4.97 14.96 -1.42
CA THR A 112 3.97 14.76 -2.49
C THR A 112 3.68 16.02 -3.32
N ASN A 113 4.25 17.17 -2.95
CA ASN A 113 4.01 18.47 -3.54
C ASN A 113 5.34 19.16 -3.87
N GLY A 114 5.29 20.07 -4.84
CA GLY A 114 6.48 20.82 -5.27
C GLY A 114 7.60 19.92 -5.80
N LEU A 115 8.84 20.37 -5.62
CA LEU A 115 10.02 19.68 -6.14
C LEU A 115 10.21 18.30 -5.50
N GLY A 116 9.95 18.17 -4.20
CA GLY A 116 10.04 16.89 -3.49
C GLY A 116 9.03 15.86 -4.00
N GLY A 117 7.77 16.28 -4.15
CA GLY A 117 6.73 15.46 -4.77
C GLY A 117 7.06 15.00 -6.19
N PHE A 118 7.61 15.90 -7.01
CA PHE A 118 8.03 15.56 -8.37
C PHE A 118 9.19 14.55 -8.38
N ALA A 119 10.23 14.77 -7.56
CA ALA A 119 11.37 13.87 -7.45
C ALA A 119 10.94 12.46 -6.96
N ASN A 120 10.03 12.41 -5.98
CA ASN A 120 9.41 11.17 -5.53
C ASN A 120 8.64 10.45 -6.64
N ALA A 121 7.81 11.17 -7.41
CA ALA A 121 7.10 10.60 -8.55
C ALA A 121 8.05 9.99 -9.59
N CYS A 122 9.14 10.68 -9.93
CA CYS A 122 10.14 10.19 -10.89
C CYS A 122 10.81 8.88 -10.45
N ARG A 123 10.96 8.63 -9.13
CA ARG A 123 11.48 7.35 -8.62
C ARG A 123 10.40 6.27 -8.55
N THR A 124 9.17 6.66 -8.23
CA THR A 124 8.09 5.74 -7.91
C THR A 124 7.37 5.21 -9.15
N ILE A 125 7.12 6.07 -10.15
CA ILE A 125 6.37 5.69 -11.36
C ILE A 125 7.01 4.53 -12.13
N PRO A 126 8.34 4.48 -12.36
CA PRO A 126 8.97 3.35 -13.03
C PRO A 126 8.70 2.01 -12.33
N ILE A 127 8.86 1.97 -11.01
CA ILE A 127 8.60 0.77 -10.19
C ILE A 127 7.11 0.38 -10.24
N ALA A 128 6.21 1.37 -10.18
CA ALA A 128 4.78 1.12 -10.26
C ALA A 128 4.36 0.52 -11.62
N LEU A 129 4.99 0.95 -12.71
CA LEU A 129 4.75 0.40 -14.05
C LEU A 129 5.33 -1.01 -14.21
N GLU A 130 6.48 -1.31 -13.59
CA GLU A 130 7.02 -2.67 -13.53
C GLU A 130 6.07 -3.62 -12.78
N ILE A 131 5.54 -3.19 -11.63
CA ILE A 131 4.54 -3.95 -10.88
C ILE A 131 3.29 -4.16 -11.73
N ALA A 132 2.82 -3.13 -12.44
CA ALA A 132 1.66 -3.23 -13.30
C ALA A 132 1.87 -4.24 -14.44
N ALA A 133 3.05 -4.23 -15.08
CA ALA A 133 3.42 -5.21 -16.11
C ALA A 133 3.47 -6.64 -15.56
N ASP A 134 3.98 -6.85 -14.35
CA ASP A 134 3.95 -8.15 -13.68
C ASP A 134 2.50 -8.60 -13.41
N MET A 135 1.64 -7.70 -12.94
CA MET A 135 0.23 -7.99 -12.70
C MET A 135 -0.52 -8.37 -13.99
N GLU A 136 -0.29 -7.67 -15.10
CA GLU A 136 -0.88 -8.04 -16.40
C GLU A 136 -0.56 -9.47 -16.82
N ARG A 137 0.62 -9.97 -16.44
CA ARG A 137 1.11 -11.30 -16.81
C ARG A 137 0.72 -12.39 -15.81
N LEU A 138 0.69 -12.07 -14.52
CA LEU A 138 0.59 -13.05 -13.43
C LEU A 138 -0.77 -13.08 -12.73
N CYS A 139 -1.51 -11.97 -12.75
CA CYS A 139 -2.82 -11.83 -12.14
C CYS A 139 -3.66 -10.74 -12.84
N PRO A 140 -4.00 -10.93 -14.14
CA PRO A 140 -4.66 -9.90 -14.95
C PRO A 140 -6.05 -9.49 -14.42
N ASP A 141 -6.68 -10.35 -13.63
CA ASP A 141 -7.97 -10.09 -12.99
C ASP A 141 -7.86 -9.45 -11.59
N ALA A 142 -6.65 -9.21 -11.08
CA ALA A 142 -6.47 -8.56 -9.80
C ALA A 142 -6.84 -7.08 -9.84
N TRP A 143 -7.23 -6.53 -8.69
CA TRP A 143 -7.27 -5.08 -8.47
C TRP A 143 -6.00 -4.59 -7.79
N LEU A 144 -5.41 -3.51 -8.33
CA LEU A 144 -4.39 -2.72 -7.66
C LEU A 144 -5.02 -1.64 -6.78
N LEU A 145 -4.79 -1.72 -5.48
CA LEU A 145 -5.14 -0.71 -4.48
C LEU A 145 -3.89 0.11 -4.16
N ASN A 146 -3.75 1.28 -4.80
CA ASN A 146 -2.54 2.09 -4.69
C ASN A 146 -2.59 3.08 -3.51
N PHE A 147 -1.80 2.81 -2.48
CA PHE A 147 -1.50 3.73 -1.37
C PHE A 147 -0.14 4.40 -1.53
N THR A 148 0.69 3.94 -2.47
CA THR A 148 2.01 4.54 -2.72
C THR A 148 1.86 5.95 -3.27
N ASN A 149 2.55 6.88 -2.62
CA ASN A 149 2.57 8.29 -2.99
C ASN A 149 3.68 8.62 -4.00
N PRO A 150 3.50 9.67 -4.83
CA PRO A 150 2.33 10.57 -4.88
C PRO A 150 1.14 9.93 -5.62
N SER A 151 0.07 9.62 -4.87
CA SER A 151 -0.95 8.65 -5.29
C SER A 151 -1.64 9.05 -6.59
N GLY A 152 -1.93 10.34 -6.77
CA GLY A 152 -2.53 10.87 -8.00
C GLY A 152 -1.64 10.64 -9.24
N MET A 153 -0.37 11.06 -9.20
CA MET A 153 0.55 10.93 -10.34
C MET A 153 0.87 9.46 -10.66
N VAL A 154 1.05 8.64 -9.62
CA VAL A 154 1.31 7.20 -9.78
C VAL A 154 0.11 6.50 -10.40
N THR A 155 -1.10 6.77 -9.90
CA THR A 155 -2.34 6.18 -10.44
C THR A 155 -2.59 6.64 -11.87
N GLU A 156 -2.40 7.93 -12.18
CA GLU A 156 -2.53 8.46 -13.54
C GLU A 156 -1.58 7.76 -14.51
N ALA A 157 -0.31 7.54 -14.11
CA ALA A 157 0.66 6.82 -14.93
C ALA A 157 0.21 5.38 -15.20
N ILE A 158 -0.25 4.65 -14.17
CA ILE A 158 -0.76 3.28 -14.32
C ILE A 158 -1.96 3.27 -15.28
N LEU A 159 -2.95 4.15 -15.08
CA LEU A 159 -4.17 4.19 -15.91
C LEU A 159 -3.87 4.52 -17.38
N ARG A 160 -2.81 5.29 -17.65
CA ARG A 160 -2.40 5.64 -19.03
C ARG A 160 -1.57 4.57 -19.72
N HIS A 161 -0.82 3.78 -18.96
CA HIS A 161 0.24 2.93 -19.50
C HIS A 161 0.06 1.43 -19.19
N SER A 162 -1.02 1.05 -18.51
CA SER A 162 -1.37 -0.34 -18.21
C SER A 162 -2.86 -0.59 -18.40
N ARG A 163 -3.25 -1.85 -18.51
CA ARG A 163 -4.63 -2.34 -18.62
C ARG A 163 -5.18 -2.93 -17.32
N ILE A 164 -4.38 -2.96 -16.25
CA ILE A 164 -4.85 -3.50 -14.96
C ILE A 164 -5.96 -2.65 -14.37
N LYS A 165 -6.77 -3.27 -13.50
CA LYS A 165 -7.77 -2.57 -12.71
C LYS A 165 -7.06 -1.89 -11.54
N ALA A 166 -7.13 -0.56 -11.46
CA ALA A 166 -6.40 0.20 -10.43
C ALA A 166 -7.29 1.29 -9.81
N VAL A 167 -7.09 1.52 -8.51
CA VAL A 167 -7.65 2.65 -7.77
C VAL A 167 -6.59 3.26 -6.86
N GLY A 168 -6.47 4.58 -6.91
CA GLY A 168 -5.61 5.36 -6.01
C GLY A 168 -6.36 5.74 -4.75
N LEU A 169 -5.74 5.53 -3.59
CA LEU A 169 -6.34 5.79 -2.29
C LEU A 169 -5.60 6.92 -1.57
N CYS A 170 -6.34 7.68 -0.75
CA CYS A 170 -5.82 8.75 0.09
C CYS A 170 -6.61 8.81 1.40
N ASN A 171 -5.91 9.00 2.50
CA ASN A 171 -6.50 9.11 3.84
C ASN A 171 -6.98 10.54 4.18
N VAL A 172 -6.55 11.57 3.44
CA VAL A 172 -6.89 12.97 3.71
C VAL A 172 -8.41 13.19 3.81
N PRO A 173 -9.26 12.70 2.87
CA PRO A 173 -10.70 12.90 2.98
C PRO A 173 -11.31 12.30 4.25
N VAL A 174 -10.89 11.07 4.61
CA VAL A 174 -11.37 10.37 5.82
C VAL A 174 -10.96 11.12 7.10
N ILE A 175 -9.72 11.62 7.15
CA ILE A 175 -9.22 12.40 8.29
C ILE A 175 -9.99 13.72 8.41
N MET A 176 -10.24 14.41 7.30
CA MET A 176 -11.01 15.66 7.30
C MET A 176 -12.45 15.43 7.79
N GLN A 177 -13.11 14.37 7.31
CA GLN A 177 -14.45 14.01 7.75
C GLN A 177 -14.51 13.77 9.26
N LYS A 178 -13.62 12.91 9.79
CA LYS A 178 -13.53 12.64 11.24
C LYS A 178 -13.20 13.88 12.08
N GLY A 179 -12.36 14.76 11.54
CA GLY A 179 -12.03 16.02 12.18
C GLY A 179 -13.24 16.95 12.30
N ILE A 180 -14.04 17.04 11.23
CA ILE A 180 -15.26 17.86 11.19
C ILE A 180 -16.33 17.28 12.09
N THR A 181 -16.55 15.95 12.09
CA THR A 181 -17.54 15.31 12.96
C THR A 181 -17.22 15.52 14.43
N THR A 182 -15.93 15.40 14.80
CA THR A 182 -15.44 15.72 16.15
C THR A 182 -15.67 17.20 16.49
N LEU A 183 -15.33 18.12 15.59
CA LEU A 183 -15.48 19.57 15.81
C LEU A 183 -16.94 19.96 16.01
N LEU A 184 -17.85 19.37 15.25
CA LEU A 184 -19.28 19.63 15.32
C LEU A 184 -20.01 18.76 16.36
N GLN A 185 -19.29 17.87 17.05
CA GLN A 185 -19.84 16.90 18.00
C GLN A 185 -21.00 16.07 17.42
N CYS A 186 -20.91 15.72 16.13
CA CYS A 186 -21.89 14.88 15.47
C CYS A 186 -21.36 13.45 15.28
N ALA A 187 -22.28 12.51 15.07
CA ALA A 187 -21.93 11.14 14.79
C ALA A 187 -21.19 11.05 13.44
N ASP A 188 -20.21 10.15 13.35
CA ASP A 188 -19.67 9.74 12.06
C ASP A 188 -20.80 9.17 11.20
N GLU A 189 -20.73 9.41 9.88
CA GLU A 189 -21.57 8.67 8.93
C GLU A 189 -21.33 7.19 9.20
N LYS A 190 -22.38 6.47 9.59
CA LYS A 190 -22.29 5.02 9.75
C LYS A 190 -21.83 4.44 8.41
N GLU A 191 -20.74 3.67 8.46
CA GLU A 191 -20.32 2.83 7.35
C GLU A 191 -21.54 2.00 6.91
N TRP A 192 -21.95 2.17 5.65
CA TRP A 192 -23.13 1.54 5.07
C TRP A 192 -22.87 0.07 4.76
#